data_AF-A0A0R1YSE9-F1
#
_entry.id   AF-A0A0R1YSE9-F1
#
_cell.length_a   1.000
_cell.length_b   1.000
_cell.length_c   1.000
_cell.angle_alpha   90.00
_cell.angle_beta   90.00
_cell.angle_gamma   90.00
#
_symmetry.space_group_name_H-M   'P 1'
#
loop_
_entity.id
_entity.type
_entity.pdbx_description
1 polymer ?
#
loop_
_entity_poly.entity_id
_entity_poly.type
_entity_poly.pdbx_seq_one_letter_code
_entity_poly.pdbx_strand_id
1 'polypeptide(L)'
;MIIENRWPWGKQLSLGIILMIFYIILGFFVYGSQLLTTAIFICGYSVITAGLVYWSLGSWKVFQKRVRITAPLKLWTWVLVVAFVIFAFAAQWPAMFAVTLHSKAILATTLIALGTGIFEESLFRGTFFSVFMANMQYRSRSYQLTRSAIYSSIIFGLIHITNVIGGNLQAVLQQVVYAMAFGLFLCVIRVMTNTLLWVIIIHAVADWAPATATGSGPT
;
A
#
# COMPACT_ATOMS: atom_id res chain seq x y z
N MET A 1 6.33 -11.31 -20.84
CA MET A 1 4.88 -11.34 -21.10
C MET A 1 4.15 -11.09 -19.79
N ILE A 2 3.24 -10.12 -19.78
CA ILE A 2 2.37 -9.79 -18.64
C ILE A 2 1.23 -10.83 -18.59
N ILE A 3 0.78 -11.18 -17.40
CA ILE A 3 -0.37 -12.06 -17.20
C ILE A 3 -1.63 -11.25 -17.48
N GLU A 4 -2.53 -11.78 -18.30
CA GLU A 4 -3.83 -11.16 -18.49
C GLU A 4 -4.68 -11.30 -17.24
N ASN A 5 -5.26 -10.19 -16.79
CA ASN A 5 -6.13 -10.20 -15.63
C ASN A 5 -7.45 -10.88 -15.97
N ARG A 6 -8.09 -11.50 -14.96
CA ARG A 6 -9.40 -12.14 -15.14
C ARG A 6 -10.48 -11.17 -15.62
N TRP A 7 -10.47 -9.93 -15.12
CA TRP A 7 -11.44 -8.91 -15.49
C TRP A 7 -10.83 -7.85 -16.42
N PRO A 8 -11.63 -7.17 -17.26
CA PRO A 8 -11.15 -6.02 -18.00
C PRO A 8 -10.81 -4.86 -17.06
N TRP A 9 -9.91 -3.97 -17.48
CA TRP A 9 -9.40 -2.87 -16.66
C TRP A 9 -10.51 -1.94 -16.15
N GLY A 10 -11.57 -1.71 -16.93
CA GLY A 10 -12.70 -0.87 -16.51
C GLY A 10 -13.46 -1.46 -15.32
N LYS A 11 -13.70 -2.78 -15.31
CA LYS A 11 -14.37 -3.48 -14.21
C LYS A 11 -13.50 -3.52 -12.95
N GLN A 12 -12.18 -3.70 -13.11
CA GLN A 12 -11.23 -3.61 -11.99
C GLN A 12 -11.18 -2.21 -11.39
N LEU A 13 -11.20 -1.17 -12.22
CA LEU A 13 -11.23 0.22 -11.76
C LEU A 13 -12.50 0.52 -10.95
N SER A 14 -13.67 0.11 -11.45
CA SER A 14 -14.93 0.25 -10.71
C SER A 14 -14.90 -0.48 -9.37
N LEU A 15 -14.38 -1.72 -9.35
CA LEU A 15 -14.20 -2.48 -8.10
C LEU A 15 -13.31 -1.72 -7.12
N GLY A 16 -12.16 -1.21 -7.56
CA GLY A 16 -11.24 -0.46 -6.71
C GLY A 16 -11.88 0.80 -6.10
N ILE A 17 -12.63 1.57 -6.89
CA ILE A 17 -13.35 2.75 -6.41
C ILE A 17 -14.42 2.37 -5.39
N ILE A 18 -15.19 1.31 -5.66
CA ILE A 18 -16.22 0.82 -4.73
C ILE A 18 -15.59 0.39 -3.39
N LEU A 19 -14.50 -0.39 -3.44
CA LEU A 19 -13.78 -0.82 -2.24
C LEU A 19 -13.23 0.37 -1.45
N MET A 20 -12.71 1.39 -2.13
CA MET A 20 -12.26 2.62 -1.46
C MET A 20 -13.41 3.34 -0.74
N ILE A 21 -14.57 3.48 -1.39
CA ILE A 21 -15.75 4.13 -0.78
C ILE A 21 -16.22 3.35 0.45
N PHE A 22 -16.30 2.02 0.35
CA PHE A 22 -16.68 1.18 1.50
C PHE A 22 -15.67 1.25 2.64
N TYR A 23 -14.37 1.37 2.35
CA TYR A 23 -13.35 1.58 3.38
C TYR A 23 -13.56 2.90 4.14
N ILE A 24 -13.83 3.98 3.40
CA ILE A 24 -14.13 5.29 4.01
C ILE A 24 -15.39 5.20 4.88
N ILE A 25 -16.46 4.56 4.39
CA ILE A 25 -17.70 4.34 5.16
C ILE A 25 -17.42 3.50 6.42
N LEU A 26 -16.59 2.47 6.30
CA LEU A 26 -16.19 1.65 7.44
C LEU A 26 -15.46 2.49 8.50
N GLY A 27 -14.60 3.41 8.09
CA GLY A 27 -13.93 4.36 8.99
C GLY A 27 -14.92 5.18 9.82
N PHE A 28 -15.98 5.71 9.19
CA PHE A 28 -17.06 6.40 9.92
C PHE A 28 -17.84 5.46 10.84
N PHE A 29 -18.11 4.22 10.42
CA PHE A 29 -18.86 3.24 11.22
C PHE A 29 -18.11 2.84 12.49
N VAL A 30 -16.79 2.71 12.43
CA VAL A 30 -15.94 2.34 13.58
C VAL A 30 -15.41 3.54 14.36
N TYR A 31 -15.77 4.77 13.96
CA TYR A 31 -15.35 5.99 14.64
C TYR A 31 -15.83 6.00 16.09
N GLY A 32 -14.92 6.26 17.03
CA GLY A 32 -15.21 6.26 18.47
C GLY A 32 -15.35 4.86 19.11
N SER A 33 -15.17 3.78 18.34
CA SER A 33 -15.14 2.41 18.87
C SER A 33 -13.85 2.11 19.63
N GLN A 34 -13.84 1.02 20.41
CA GLN A 34 -12.62 0.53 21.04
C GLN A 34 -11.57 0.14 19.99
N LEU A 35 -10.29 0.37 20.29
CA LEU A 35 -9.18 0.16 19.35
C LEU A 35 -9.15 -1.27 18.76
N LEU A 36 -9.39 -2.29 19.60
CA LEU A 36 -9.42 -3.68 19.15
C LEU A 36 -10.60 -3.95 18.21
N THR A 37 -11.77 -3.37 18.48
CA THR A 37 -12.94 -3.46 17.60
C THR A 37 -12.63 -2.85 16.24
N THR A 38 -12.09 -1.63 16.21
CA THR A 38 -11.65 -0.97 14.97
C THR A 38 -10.65 -1.84 14.20
N ALA A 39 -9.66 -2.40 14.90
CA ALA A 39 -8.65 -3.26 14.31
C ALA A 39 -9.23 -4.52 13.65
N ILE A 40 -10.20 -5.18 14.31
CA ILE A 40 -10.88 -6.37 13.78
C ILE A 40 -11.66 -6.02 12.50
N PHE A 41 -12.41 -4.92 12.51
CA PHE A 41 -13.19 -4.49 11.35
C PHE A 41 -12.29 -4.10 10.16
N ILE A 42 -11.24 -3.31 10.40
CA ILE A 42 -10.27 -2.93 9.36
C ILE A 42 -9.61 -4.18 8.78
N CYS A 43 -9.07 -5.07 9.62
CA CYS A 43 -8.39 -6.28 9.17
C CYS A 43 -9.35 -7.20 8.39
N GLY A 44 -10.56 -7.44 8.91
CA GLY A 44 -11.58 -8.27 8.24
C GLY A 44 -11.96 -7.73 6.87
N TYR A 45 -12.21 -6.43 6.76
CA TYR A 45 -12.51 -5.77 5.49
C TYR A 45 -11.33 -5.84 4.50
N SER A 46 -10.11 -5.70 5.01
CA SER A 46 -8.88 -5.77 4.21
C SER A 46 -8.69 -7.15 3.59
N VAL A 47 -8.97 -8.23 4.33
CA VAL A 47 -8.94 -9.61 3.80
C VAL A 47 -9.99 -9.82 2.71
N ILE A 48 -11.21 -9.30 2.89
CA ILE A 48 -12.27 -9.35 1.87
C ILE A 48 -11.82 -8.61 0.61
N THR A 49 -11.28 -7.40 0.77
CA THR A 49 -10.72 -6.58 -0.32
C THR A 49 -9.65 -7.36 -1.08
N ALA A 50 -8.68 -7.93 -0.38
CA ALA A 50 -7.62 -8.73 -1.00
C ALA A 50 -8.18 -9.94 -1.76
N GLY A 51 -9.19 -10.63 -1.23
CA GLY A 51 -9.88 -11.72 -1.91
C GLY A 51 -10.57 -11.29 -3.20
N LEU A 52 -11.29 -10.16 -3.18
CA LEU A 52 -11.97 -9.61 -4.35
C LEU A 52 -10.98 -9.10 -5.40
N VAL A 53 -9.91 -8.43 -4.98
CA VAL A 53 -8.82 -8.00 -5.86
C VAL A 53 -8.15 -9.22 -6.48
N TYR A 54 -7.78 -10.23 -5.69
CA TYR A 54 -7.22 -11.49 -6.21
C TYR A 54 -8.13 -12.12 -7.25
N TRP A 55 -9.43 -12.17 -6.98
CA TRP A 55 -10.41 -12.70 -7.93
C TRP A 55 -10.45 -11.90 -9.23
N SER A 56 -10.43 -10.57 -9.15
CA SER A 56 -10.42 -9.68 -10.33
C SER A 56 -9.15 -9.78 -11.17
N LEU A 57 -7.99 -9.99 -10.52
CA LEU A 57 -6.70 -10.15 -11.17
C LEU A 57 -6.50 -11.58 -11.70
N GLY A 58 -7.00 -12.59 -10.99
CA GLY A 58 -6.76 -14.00 -11.26
C GLY A 58 -5.41 -14.53 -10.76
N SER A 59 -4.46 -13.67 -10.40
CA SER A 59 -3.19 -14.02 -9.80
C SER A 59 -2.56 -12.86 -9.04
N TRP A 60 -1.72 -13.15 -8.05
CA TRP A 60 -0.82 -12.17 -7.45
C TRP A 60 0.46 -11.93 -8.27
N LYS A 61 0.62 -12.55 -9.44
CA LYS A 61 1.76 -12.32 -10.35
C LYS A 61 1.38 -11.31 -11.43
N VAL A 62 2.29 -10.39 -11.78
CA VAL A 62 2.14 -9.48 -12.94
C VAL A 62 2.71 -10.13 -14.20
N PHE A 63 3.81 -10.86 -14.08
CA PHE A 63 4.53 -11.43 -15.21
C PHE A 63 4.50 -12.95 -15.20
N GLN A 64 4.44 -13.56 -16.39
CA GLN A 64 4.60 -15.01 -16.56
C GLN A 64 6.02 -15.46 -16.15
N LYS A 65 7.02 -14.68 -16.54
CA LYS A 65 8.43 -14.84 -16.15
C LYS A 65 8.88 -13.57 -15.45
N ARG A 66 9.63 -13.71 -14.35
CA ARG A 66 10.18 -12.56 -13.61
C ARG A 66 11.04 -11.68 -14.53
N VAL A 67 11.06 -10.39 -14.25
CA VAL A 67 11.93 -9.44 -14.95
C VAL A 67 13.39 -9.87 -14.77
N ARG A 68 14.15 -9.90 -15.86
CA ARG A 68 15.58 -10.20 -15.82
C ARG A 68 16.29 -9.06 -15.11
N ILE A 69 16.92 -9.34 -13.97
CA ILE A 69 17.71 -8.36 -13.22
C ILE A 69 19.08 -8.25 -13.89
N THR A 70 19.37 -7.07 -14.46
CA THR A 70 20.71 -6.72 -14.98
C THR A 70 21.60 -6.20 -13.85
N ALA A 71 22.91 -6.16 -14.04
CA ALA A 71 23.83 -5.62 -13.03
C ALA A 71 23.52 -4.15 -12.66
N PRO A 72 23.23 -3.24 -13.61
CA PRO A 72 22.79 -1.88 -13.28
C PRO A 72 21.49 -1.86 -12.47
N LEU A 73 20.49 -2.67 -12.86
CA LEU A 73 19.23 -2.72 -12.11
C LEU A 73 19.45 -3.25 -10.68
N LYS A 74 20.29 -4.27 -10.52
CA LYS A 74 20.67 -4.79 -9.19
C LYS A 74 21.31 -3.71 -8.32
N LEU A 75 22.24 -2.93 -8.88
CA LEU A 75 22.88 -1.82 -8.17
C LEU A 75 21.85 -0.78 -7.71
N TRP A 76 21.00 -0.31 -8.62
CA TRP A 76 19.97 0.69 -8.30
C TRP A 76 18.95 0.17 -7.29
N THR A 77 18.58 -1.11 -7.34
CA THR A 77 17.74 -1.71 -6.30
C THR A 77 18.44 -1.67 -4.94
N TRP A 78 19.72 -2.02 -4.86
CA TRP A 78 20.45 -1.96 -3.60
C TRP A 78 20.57 -0.54 -3.05
N VAL A 79 20.84 0.44 -3.92
CA VAL A 79 20.85 1.86 -3.54
C VAL A 79 19.49 2.26 -2.94
N LEU A 80 18.38 1.87 -3.58
CA LEU A 80 17.04 2.14 -3.06
C LEU A 80 16.77 1.45 -1.71
N VAL A 81 17.17 0.19 -1.55
CA VAL A 81 17.01 -0.55 -0.29
C VAL A 81 17.83 0.09 0.83
N VAL A 82 19.08 0.47 0.57
CA VAL A 82 19.94 1.14 1.56
C VAL A 82 19.37 2.50 1.93
N ALA A 83 18.91 3.29 0.95
CA ALA A 83 18.26 4.56 1.21
C ALA A 83 17.00 4.40 2.08
N PHE A 84 16.18 3.38 1.82
CA PHE A 84 15.01 3.06 2.61
C PHE A 84 15.37 2.65 4.06
N VAL A 85 16.42 1.84 4.24
CA VAL A 85 16.91 1.48 5.58
C VAL A 85 17.38 2.73 6.34
N ILE A 86 18.20 3.58 5.72
CA ILE A 86 18.65 4.84 6.32
C ILE A 86 17.45 5.70 6.72
N PHE A 87 16.44 5.81 5.84
CA PHE A 87 15.20 6.50 6.13
C PHE A 87 14.47 5.92 7.35
N ALA A 88 14.32 4.59 7.43
CA ALA A 88 13.64 3.93 8.56
C ALA A 88 14.34 4.20 9.90
N PHE A 89 15.68 4.22 9.92
CA PHE A 89 16.44 4.60 11.11
C PHE A 89 16.28 6.09 11.43
N ALA A 90 16.34 6.98 10.43
CA ALA A 90 16.12 8.42 10.61
C ALA A 90 14.69 8.74 11.12
N ALA A 91 13.71 7.95 10.68
CA ALA A 91 12.32 7.99 11.15
C ALA A 91 12.10 7.27 12.50
N GLN A 92 13.19 6.83 13.16
CA GLN A 92 13.18 6.21 14.49
C GLN A 92 12.36 4.92 14.62
N TRP A 93 12.17 4.17 13.53
CA TRP A 93 11.39 2.92 13.56
C TRP A 93 11.84 1.92 14.63
N PRO A 94 13.15 1.70 14.90
CA PRO A 94 13.56 0.78 15.97
C PRO A 94 13.03 1.17 17.35
N ALA A 95 13.01 2.46 17.67
CA ALA A 95 12.46 2.96 18.93
C ALA A 95 10.93 2.76 18.98
N MET A 96 10.25 3.05 17.87
CA MET A 96 8.80 2.85 17.73
C MET A 96 8.41 1.39 17.92
N PHE A 97 9.14 0.46 17.30
CA PHE A 97 8.93 -0.98 17.47
C PHE A 97 9.16 -1.44 18.91
N ALA A 98 10.20 -0.93 19.56
CA ALA A 98 10.46 -1.23 20.97
C ALA A 98 9.28 -0.80 21.86
N VAL A 99 8.68 0.37 21.60
CA VAL A 99 7.49 0.83 22.33
C VAL A 99 6.27 -0.04 22.00
N THR A 100 6.02 -0.37 20.74
CA THR A 100 4.89 -1.22 20.32
C THR A 100 4.93 -2.59 20.99
N LEU A 101 6.12 -3.19 21.08
CA LEU A 101 6.34 -4.50 21.70
C LEU A 101 5.94 -4.57 23.17
N HIS A 102 6.02 -3.45 23.90
CA HIS A 102 5.65 -3.37 25.31
C HIS A 102 4.24 -2.79 25.52
N SER A 103 3.51 -2.47 24.45
CA SER A 103 2.19 -1.86 24.52
C SER A 103 1.10 -2.88 24.82
N LYS A 104 0.18 -2.54 25.73
CA LYS A 104 -1.07 -3.31 25.94
C LYS A 104 -1.95 -3.37 24.68
N ALA A 105 -1.72 -2.48 23.72
CA ALA A 105 -2.44 -2.41 22.46
C ALA A 105 -1.78 -3.20 21.32
N ILE A 106 -0.70 -3.96 21.58
CA ILE A 106 0.11 -4.65 20.55
C ILE A 106 -0.74 -5.45 19.55
N LEU A 107 -1.75 -6.19 20.02
CA LEU A 107 -2.62 -6.96 19.14
C LEU A 107 -3.40 -6.04 18.18
N ALA A 108 -4.01 -4.99 18.70
CA ALA A 108 -4.82 -4.09 17.91
C ALA A 108 -3.96 -3.28 16.92
N THR A 109 -2.80 -2.76 17.34
CA THR A 109 -1.87 -2.05 16.45
C THR A 109 -1.33 -2.95 15.35
N THR A 110 -1.06 -4.22 15.66
CA THR A 110 -0.60 -5.21 14.67
C THR A 110 -1.69 -5.53 13.65
N LEU A 111 -2.94 -5.71 14.10
CA LEU A 111 -4.07 -5.96 13.22
C LEU A 111 -4.40 -4.76 12.33
N ILE A 112 -4.28 -3.53 12.85
CA ILE A 112 -4.42 -2.30 12.04
C ILE A 112 -3.33 -2.24 10.99
N ALA A 113 -2.06 -2.36 11.38
CA ALA A 113 -0.94 -2.26 10.44
C ALA A 113 -0.99 -3.35 9.35
N LEU A 114 -1.31 -4.60 9.72
CA LEU A 114 -1.53 -5.68 8.76
C LEU A 114 -2.75 -5.41 7.87
N GLY A 115 -3.86 -4.95 8.44
CA GLY A 115 -5.07 -4.60 7.70
C GLY A 115 -4.81 -3.53 6.66
N THR A 116 -4.27 -2.38 7.08
CA THR A 116 -3.89 -1.27 6.20
C THR A 116 -2.93 -1.73 5.10
N GLY A 117 -1.85 -2.44 5.44
CA GLY A 117 -0.92 -2.97 4.44
C GLY A 117 -1.59 -3.93 3.45
N ILE A 118 -2.52 -4.80 3.89
CA ILE A 118 -3.28 -5.68 3.00
C ILE A 118 -4.20 -4.87 2.09
N PHE A 119 -4.99 -3.95 2.65
CA PHE A 119 -5.98 -3.17 1.91
C PHE A 119 -5.31 -2.27 0.88
N GLU A 120 -4.36 -1.44 1.32
CA GLU A 120 -3.73 -0.43 0.48
C GLU A 120 -2.89 -1.10 -0.62
N GLU A 121 -2.09 -2.12 -0.32
CA GLU A 121 -1.31 -2.79 -1.37
C GLU A 121 -2.18 -3.56 -2.36
N SER A 122 -3.28 -4.19 -1.90
CA SER A 122 -4.24 -4.83 -2.80
C SER A 122 -4.86 -3.81 -3.74
N LEU A 123 -5.20 -2.62 -3.23
CA LEU A 123 -5.86 -1.59 -4.01
C LEU A 123 -4.88 -0.87 -4.96
N PHE A 124 -3.74 -0.39 -4.46
CA PHE A 124 -2.81 0.44 -5.22
C PHE A 124 -1.86 -0.39 -6.08
N ARG A 125 -1.21 -1.42 -5.52
CA ARG A 125 -0.23 -2.26 -6.25
C ARG A 125 -0.89 -3.46 -6.93
N GLY A 126 -2.06 -3.89 -6.46
CA GLY A 126 -2.91 -4.86 -7.12
C GLY A 126 -3.74 -4.20 -8.22
N THR A 127 -4.80 -3.48 -7.85
CA THR A 127 -5.80 -2.93 -8.79
C THR A 127 -5.27 -1.76 -9.63
N PHE A 128 -4.95 -0.62 -9.01
CA PHE A 128 -4.62 0.61 -9.77
C PHE A 128 -3.37 0.45 -10.64
N PHE A 129 -2.32 -0.16 -10.12
CA PHE A 129 -1.12 -0.48 -10.90
C PHE A 129 -1.46 -1.34 -12.12
N SER A 130 -2.27 -2.38 -11.96
CA SER A 130 -2.66 -3.26 -13.07
C SER A 130 -3.57 -2.55 -14.09
N VAL A 131 -4.48 -1.70 -13.63
CA VAL A 131 -5.33 -0.87 -14.50
C VAL A 131 -4.48 0.06 -15.37
N PHE A 132 -3.50 0.75 -14.76
CA PHE A 132 -2.60 1.62 -15.52
C PHE A 132 -1.74 0.84 -16.51
N MET A 133 -1.23 -0.32 -16.10
CA MET A 133 -0.47 -1.20 -16.99
C MET A 133 -1.29 -1.63 -18.21
N ALA A 134 -2.49 -2.14 -17.99
CA ALA A 134 -3.38 -2.58 -19.05
C ALA A 134 -3.77 -1.44 -20.00
N ASN A 135 -4.10 -0.25 -19.46
CA ASN A 135 -4.42 0.93 -20.27
C ASN A 135 -3.22 1.41 -21.10
N MET A 136 -2.00 1.36 -20.57
CA MET A 136 -0.79 1.74 -21.31
C MET A 136 -0.43 0.74 -22.41
N GLN A 137 -0.66 -0.55 -22.17
CA GLN A 137 -0.53 -1.59 -23.20
C GLN A 137 -1.55 -1.38 -24.32
N TYR A 138 -2.81 -1.18 -23.97
CA TYR A 138 -3.89 -0.92 -24.93
C TYR A 138 -3.62 0.30 -25.80
N ARG A 139 -3.05 1.37 -25.22
CA ARG A 139 -2.70 2.61 -25.95
C ARG A 139 -1.29 2.59 -26.57
N SER A 140 -0.62 1.44 -26.61
CA SER A 140 0.74 1.26 -27.15
C SER A 140 1.75 2.31 -26.65
N ARG A 141 1.63 2.72 -25.37
CA ARG A 141 2.51 3.74 -24.79
C ARG A 141 3.87 3.15 -24.42
N SER A 142 4.92 3.96 -24.52
CA SER A 142 6.25 3.65 -23.99
C SER A 142 6.28 3.74 -22.46
N TYR A 143 7.27 3.08 -21.85
CA TYR A 143 7.55 3.11 -20.40
C TYR A 143 6.37 2.69 -19.52
N GLN A 144 5.63 1.67 -19.95
CA GLN A 144 4.39 1.21 -19.32
C GLN A 144 4.56 0.94 -17.82
N LEU A 145 5.63 0.22 -17.44
CA LEU A 145 5.93 -0.09 -16.03
C LEU A 145 6.19 1.16 -15.21
N THR A 146 7.10 2.02 -15.69
CA THR A 146 7.50 3.24 -14.98
C THR A 146 6.32 4.17 -14.78
N ARG A 147 5.53 4.40 -15.83
CA ARG A 147 4.36 5.29 -15.76
C ARG A 147 3.27 4.72 -14.85
N SER A 148 3.03 3.40 -14.90
CA SER A 148 2.02 2.77 -14.04
C SER A 148 2.42 2.82 -12.57
N ALA A 149 3.70 2.63 -12.28
CA ALA A 149 4.26 2.80 -10.94
C ALA A 149 4.09 4.24 -10.45
N ILE A 150 4.45 5.24 -11.27
CA ILE A 150 4.30 6.66 -10.92
C ILE A 150 2.83 7.01 -10.68
N TYR A 151 1.91 6.64 -11.58
CA TYR A 151 0.50 7.02 -11.47
C TYR A 151 -0.18 6.35 -10.27
N SER A 152 0.07 5.06 -10.03
CA SER A 152 -0.45 4.39 -8.82
C SER A 152 0.09 5.04 -7.54
N SER A 153 1.38 5.39 -7.51
CA SER A 153 2.02 6.02 -6.35
C SER A 153 1.53 7.45 -6.10
N ILE A 154 1.26 8.22 -7.16
CA ILE A 154 0.67 9.56 -7.03
C ILE A 154 -0.72 9.45 -6.40
N ILE A 155 -1.57 8.55 -6.87
CA ILE A 155 -2.90 8.38 -6.28
C ILE A 155 -2.76 7.92 -4.82
N PHE A 156 -1.89 6.96 -4.54
CA PHE A 156 -1.61 6.50 -3.19
C PHE A 156 -1.21 7.65 -2.24
N GLY A 157 -0.33 8.54 -2.67
CA GLY A 157 0.01 9.72 -1.87
C GLY A 157 -1.15 10.70 -1.74
N LEU A 158 -1.86 11.00 -2.84
CA LEU A 158 -2.94 11.97 -2.85
C LEU A 158 -4.12 11.58 -1.97
N ILE A 159 -4.41 10.28 -1.78
CA ILE A 159 -5.51 9.88 -0.88
C ILE A 159 -5.26 10.33 0.55
N HIS A 160 -4.00 10.46 0.98
CA HIS A 160 -3.67 10.88 2.34
C HIS A 160 -3.98 12.35 2.63
N ILE A 161 -4.31 13.15 1.61
CA ILE A 161 -4.74 14.54 1.82
C ILE A 161 -6.03 14.63 2.64
N THR A 162 -6.82 13.55 2.69
CA THR A 162 -8.02 13.46 3.55
C THR A 162 -7.68 13.61 5.03
N ASN A 163 -6.45 13.28 5.43
CA ASN A 163 -5.99 13.40 6.81
C ASN A 163 -5.80 14.85 7.27
N VAL A 164 -5.92 15.83 6.36
CA VAL A 164 -6.05 17.25 6.76
C VAL A 164 -7.28 17.44 7.65
N ILE A 165 -8.31 16.62 7.49
CA ILE A 165 -9.48 16.60 8.38
C ILE A 165 -9.02 16.09 9.75
N GLY A 166 -8.80 17.01 10.69
CA GLY A 166 -8.34 16.70 12.05
C GLY A 166 -6.81 16.65 12.22
N GLY A 167 -6.04 16.81 11.15
CA GLY A 167 -4.58 16.78 11.16
C GLY A 167 -3.92 18.16 10.97
N ASN A 168 -2.61 18.21 11.18
CA ASN A 168 -1.80 19.38 10.85
C ASN A 168 -1.46 19.38 9.34
N LEU A 169 -1.73 20.48 8.65
CA LEU A 169 -1.51 20.59 7.20
C LEU A 169 -0.06 20.27 6.79
N GLN A 170 0.93 20.78 7.52
CA GLN A 170 2.35 20.53 7.20
C GLN A 170 2.70 19.05 7.33
N ALA A 171 2.24 18.39 8.39
CA ALA A 171 2.46 16.97 8.60
C ALA A 171 1.77 16.13 7.50
N VAL A 172 0.56 16.49 7.08
CA VAL A 172 -0.16 15.78 6.02
C VAL A 172 0.50 15.98 4.66
N LEU A 173 0.98 17.19 4.34
CA LEU A 173 1.73 17.41 3.09
C LEU A 173 3.03 16.60 3.05
N GLN A 174 3.72 16.47 4.19
CA GLN A 174 4.87 15.56 4.32
C GLN A 174 4.46 14.10 4.12
N GLN A 175 3.35 13.68 4.72
CA GLN A 175 2.79 12.33 4.56
C GLN A 175 2.46 12.03 3.10
N VAL A 176 1.83 12.96 2.37
CA VAL A 176 1.52 12.82 0.94
C VAL A 176 2.79 12.56 0.13
N VAL A 177 3.83 13.39 0.31
CA VAL A 177 5.11 13.24 -0.42
C VAL A 177 5.81 11.93 -0.05
N TYR A 178 5.86 11.60 1.24
CA TYR A 178 6.43 10.35 1.73
C TYR A 178 5.69 9.13 1.17
N ALA A 179 4.35 9.13 1.20
CA ALA A 179 3.52 8.07 0.69
C ALA A 179 3.70 7.90 -0.82
N MET A 180 3.89 8.97 -1.60
CA MET A 180 4.25 8.83 -3.03
C MET A 180 5.60 8.12 -3.22
N ALA A 181 6.61 8.49 -2.45
CA ALA A 181 7.95 7.89 -2.54
C ALA A 181 7.93 6.41 -2.11
N PHE A 182 7.25 6.10 -1.01
CA PHE A 182 7.05 4.74 -0.51
C PHE A 182 6.20 3.89 -1.48
N GLY A 183 5.16 4.53 -2.04
CA GLY A 183 4.46 4.22 -3.29
C GLY A 183 5.34 3.51 -4.32
N LEU A 184 6.27 4.31 -4.81
CA LEU A 184 7.17 3.96 -5.90
C LEU A 184 8.15 2.85 -5.49
N PHE A 185 8.71 2.93 -4.28
CA PHE A 185 9.58 1.90 -3.73
C PHE A 185 8.89 0.53 -3.70
N LEU A 186 7.66 0.46 -3.19
CA LEU A 186 6.90 -0.79 -3.17
C LEU A 186 6.54 -1.28 -4.57
N CYS A 187 6.28 -0.39 -5.54
CA CYS A 187 6.15 -0.81 -6.95
C CYS A 187 7.41 -1.49 -7.49
N VAL A 188 8.61 -1.03 -7.13
CA VAL A 188 9.87 -1.69 -7.52
C VAL A 188 9.95 -3.09 -6.92
N ILE A 189 9.68 -3.23 -5.62
CA ILE A 189 9.65 -4.54 -4.94
C ILE A 189 8.62 -5.47 -5.58
N ARG A 190 7.42 -4.96 -5.87
CA ARG A 190 6.34 -5.70 -6.54
C ARG A 190 6.77 -6.26 -7.90
N VAL A 191 7.39 -5.43 -8.73
CA VAL A 191 7.85 -5.82 -10.07
C VAL A 191 8.98 -6.85 -10.00
N MET A 192 9.93 -6.65 -9.09
CA MET A 192 11.08 -7.55 -8.94
C MET A 192 10.71 -8.91 -8.36
N THR A 193 9.88 -8.92 -7.31
CA THR A 193 9.48 -10.15 -6.64
C THR A 193 8.33 -10.85 -7.35
N ASN A 194 7.59 -10.12 -8.19
CA ASN A 194 6.42 -10.60 -8.92
C ASN A 194 5.34 -11.19 -8.01
N THR A 195 5.19 -10.65 -6.79
CA THR A 195 4.12 -10.99 -5.84
C THR A 195 3.68 -9.75 -5.05
N LEU A 196 2.45 -9.73 -4.52
CA LEU A 196 2.02 -8.70 -3.56
C LEU A 196 2.48 -8.98 -2.12
N LEU A 197 2.86 -10.23 -1.80
CA LEU A 197 3.16 -10.62 -0.43
C LEU A 197 4.22 -9.73 0.24
N TRP A 198 5.34 -9.48 -0.46
CA TRP A 198 6.43 -8.69 0.09
C TRP A 198 6.07 -7.22 0.30
N VAL A 199 5.26 -6.64 -0.59
CA VAL A 199 4.85 -5.25 -0.42
C VAL A 199 3.88 -5.10 0.74
N ILE A 200 2.97 -6.06 0.93
CA ILE A 200 2.07 -6.09 2.09
C ILE A 200 2.86 -6.18 3.39
N ILE A 201 3.85 -7.08 3.47
CA ILE A 201 4.68 -7.24 4.68
C ILE A 201 5.46 -5.96 4.98
N ILE A 202 6.13 -5.38 3.97
CA ILE A 202 6.94 -4.17 4.18
C ILE A 202 6.06 -2.99 4.59
N HIS A 203 4.89 -2.84 3.98
CA HIS A 203 3.93 -1.80 4.36
C HIS A 203 3.42 -1.99 5.79
N ALA A 204 2.98 -3.20 6.13
CA ALA A 204 2.52 -3.48 7.49
C ALA A 204 3.61 -3.22 8.55
N VAL A 205 4.87 -3.53 8.24
CA VAL A 205 6.00 -3.19 9.13
C VAL A 205 6.21 -1.67 9.22
N ALA A 206 6.06 -0.94 8.12
CA ALA A 206 6.17 0.52 8.10
C ALA A 206 5.13 1.21 8.99
N ASP A 207 3.91 0.67 8.99
CA ASP A 207 2.79 1.19 9.75
C ASP A 207 2.72 0.62 11.18
N TRP A 208 3.64 -0.28 11.54
CA TRP A 208 3.65 -0.93 12.84
C TRP A 208 4.20 -0.04 13.95
N ALA A 209 3.45 1.01 14.28
CA ALA A 209 3.77 2.00 15.30
C ALA A 209 2.81 1.91 16.52
N PRO A 210 3.21 2.45 17.69
CA PRO A 210 2.34 2.53 18.85
C PRO A 210 1.12 3.41 18.57
N ALA A 211 -0.07 2.99 19.04
CA ALA A 211 -1.32 3.74 18.88
C ALA A 211 -1.30 5.17 19.48
N THR A 212 -0.37 5.47 20.38
CA THR A 212 -0.20 6.79 21.00
C THR A 212 0.71 7.73 20.20
N ALA A 213 1.45 7.22 19.21
CA ALA A 213 2.32 8.03 18.37
C ALA A 213 1.57 8.68 17.20
N THR A 214 0.42 8.13 16.84
CA THR A 214 -0.59 8.79 16.02
C THR A 214 -1.45 9.63 16.97
N GLY A 215 -1.11 10.90 17.17
CA GLY A 215 -1.91 11.88 17.92
C GLY A 215 -3.28 12.22 17.28
N SER A 216 -3.84 11.30 16.51
CA SER A 216 -5.12 11.36 15.82
C SER A 216 -5.54 9.91 15.62
N GLY A 217 -6.82 9.61 15.88
CA GLY A 217 -7.41 8.28 15.81
C GLY A 217 -7.27 7.60 14.43
N PRO A 218 -7.94 6.45 14.23
CA PRO A 218 -7.83 5.70 12.99
C PRO A 218 -8.23 6.61 11.82
N THR A 219 -7.26 6.94 10.98
CA THR A 219 -7.48 7.53 9.65
C THR A 219 -7.97 6.46 8.71
#